data_AF-A0AAP0MPY3-F1
#
_entry.id   AF-A0AAP0MPY3-F1
#
_cell.length_a   1.000
_cell.length_b   1.000
_cell.length_c   1.000
_cell.angle_alpha   90.00
_cell.angle_beta   90.00
_cell.angle_gamma   90.00
#
_symmetry.space_group_name_H-M   'P 1'
#
loop_
_entity.id
_entity.type
_entity.pdbx_description
1 polymer ?
#
loop_
_entity_poly.entity_id
_entity_poly.type
_entity_poly.pdbx_seq_one_letter_code
_entity_poly.pdbx_strand_id
1 'polypeptide(L)'
;MILLACGEFKSKVLLGKNQAPRSRSATTTPVRSRSVTTTLVRSRTVSNDLPGYDSDLIAEQQIWAAVDPNARNEAFNCTNGDVFQWKHLRKVLAEQFEIENYGLEDGKCSERVRLEEIMKGKESVWEEIVRENQLQPTKLNEVAVWSYADTVMNIGAGYLVSMNKSKEHGFLGFRNSISSFVTWIGRLKSHKIVP
;
A
#
# COMPACT_ATOMS: atom_id res chain seq x y z
N MET A 1 -7.27 -1.72 -2.30
CA MET A 1 -6.13 -2.64 -2.08
C MET A 1 -6.47 -3.78 -1.15
N ILE A 2 -6.86 -3.49 0.10
CA ILE A 2 -7.29 -4.52 1.08
C ILE A 2 -8.38 -5.42 0.48
N LEU A 3 -9.33 -4.82 -0.22
CA LEU A 3 -10.41 -5.55 -0.90
C LEU A 3 -10.00 -6.29 -2.18
N LEU A 4 -8.88 -5.91 -2.83
CA LEU A 4 -8.30 -6.71 -3.91
C LEU A 4 -7.64 -7.97 -3.37
N ALA A 5 -6.94 -7.84 -2.23
CA ALA A 5 -6.42 -9.00 -1.51
C ALA A 5 -7.56 -9.95 -1.08
N CYS A 6 -8.72 -9.41 -0.67
CA CYS A 6 -9.92 -10.22 -0.40
C CYS A 6 -10.49 -10.91 -1.66
N GLY A 7 -10.42 -10.27 -2.84
CA GLY A 7 -10.84 -10.87 -4.10
C GLY A 7 -9.95 -12.04 -4.55
N GLU A 8 -8.63 -11.89 -4.41
CA GLU A 8 -7.65 -12.95 -4.67
C GLU A 8 -7.77 -14.11 -3.66
N PHE A 9 -8.14 -13.81 -2.41
CA PHE A 9 -8.45 -14.82 -1.39
C PHE A 9 -9.57 -15.77 -1.83
N LYS A 10 -10.62 -15.26 -2.49
CA LYS A 10 -11.71 -16.10 -3.03
C LYS A 10 -11.27 -16.94 -4.23
N SER A 11 -10.33 -16.44 -5.04
CA SER A 11 -9.72 -17.20 -6.14
C SER A 11 -9.12 -18.53 -5.63
N LYS A 12 -8.49 -18.53 -4.45
CA LYS A 12 -7.98 -19.75 -3.79
C LYS A 12 -9.08 -20.70 -3.30
N VAL A 13 -10.15 -20.19 -2.69
CA VAL A 13 -11.26 -21.03 -2.18
C VAL A 13 -11.97 -21.77 -3.33
N LEU A 14 -12.05 -21.16 -4.51
CA LEU A 14 -12.73 -21.75 -5.68
C LEU A 14 -11.81 -22.48 -6.67
N LEU A 15 -10.51 -22.15 -6.75
CA LEU A 15 -9.58 -22.70 -7.77
C LEU A 15 -8.48 -23.61 -7.20
N GLY A 16 -8.64 -24.12 -5.98
CA GLY A 16 -7.71 -25.06 -5.32
C GLY A 16 -7.55 -26.45 -5.95
N LYS A 17 -7.62 -26.59 -7.29
CA LYS A 17 -7.13 -27.77 -8.02
C LYS A 17 -6.39 -27.35 -9.29
N ASN A 18 -5.12 -27.76 -9.35
CA ASN A 18 -4.24 -27.88 -10.51
C ASN A 18 -3.43 -26.64 -10.92
N GLN A 19 -2.15 -26.59 -10.56
CA GLN A 19 -1.06 -27.02 -11.47
C GLN A 19 0.33 -26.96 -10.82
N ALA A 20 1.14 -27.98 -11.11
CA ALA A 20 2.53 -28.14 -10.69
C ALA A 20 3.51 -27.31 -11.57
N PRO A 21 4.71 -26.93 -11.08
CA PRO A 21 5.65 -26.11 -11.83
C PRO A 21 6.50 -26.96 -12.80
N ARG A 22 6.62 -26.50 -14.05
CA ARG A 22 7.62 -27.00 -15.02
C ARG A 22 8.93 -26.22 -14.87
N SER A 23 10.03 -26.96 -14.74
CA SER A 23 11.41 -26.49 -14.71
C SER A 23 11.89 -26.03 -16.09
N ARG A 24 12.83 -25.06 -16.13
CA ARG A 24 13.70 -24.83 -17.29
C ARG A 24 15.14 -24.60 -16.84
N SER A 25 16.03 -25.21 -17.62
CA SER A 25 17.47 -25.38 -17.47
C SER A 25 18.28 -24.13 -17.85
N ALA A 26 19.46 -24.02 -17.25
CA ALA A 26 20.48 -23.01 -17.49
C ALA A 26 21.36 -23.31 -18.72
N THR A 27 21.86 -22.27 -19.38
CA THR A 27 23.00 -22.33 -20.30
C THR A 27 23.87 -21.07 -20.18
N THR A 28 25.18 -21.24 -20.32
CA THR A 28 26.25 -20.39 -19.75
C THR A 28 27.11 -19.71 -20.84
N THR A 29 27.40 -18.39 -20.67
CA THR A 29 28.64 -17.61 -21.05
C THR A 29 29.04 -17.41 -22.55
N PRO A 30 29.85 -16.38 -22.94
CA PRO A 30 30.95 -15.75 -22.18
C PRO A 30 31.17 -14.21 -22.24
N VAL A 31 32.14 -13.83 -21.40
CA VAL A 31 32.71 -12.54 -20.98
C VAL A 31 33.35 -11.73 -22.12
N ARG A 32 33.17 -10.39 -22.10
CA ARG A 32 34.02 -9.45 -22.86
C ARG A 32 34.46 -8.24 -22.01
N SER A 33 35.66 -7.78 -22.35
CA SER A 33 36.63 -6.90 -21.68
C SER A 33 36.13 -5.56 -21.10
N ARG A 34 36.71 -5.20 -19.95
CA ARG A 34 36.54 -3.93 -19.24
C ARG A 34 37.16 -2.75 -20.01
N SER A 35 36.38 -1.71 -20.23
CA SER A 35 36.87 -0.34 -20.47
C SER A 35 36.45 0.49 -19.27
N VAL A 36 37.43 1.10 -18.57
CA VAL A 36 37.17 1.96 -17.41
C VAL A 36 36.87 3.36 -17.94
N THR A 37 35.61 3.59 -18.31
CA THR A 37 35.09 4.95 -18.49
C THR A 37 34.55 5.39 -17.15
N THR A 38 35.13 6.44 -16.57
CA THR A 38 34.58 7.14 -15.40
C THR A 38 33.21 7.69 -15.77
N THR A 39 32.19 6.85 -15.61
CA THR A 39 30.80 7.22 -15.70
C THR A 39 30.53 8.00 -14.42
N LEU A 40 30.33 9.31 -14.53
CA LEU A 40 29.69 10.07 -13.47
C LEU A 40 28.36 9.35 -13.19
N VAL A 41 28.30 8.57 -12.10
CA VAL A 41 27.08 7.90 -11.67
C VAL A 41 26.11 9.03 -11.36
N ARG A 42 25.26 9.38 -12.34
CA ARG A 42 23.98 9.99 -12.06
C ARG A 42 23.21 8.93 -11.28
N SER A 43 23.45 8.87 -9.97
CA SER A 43 22.52 8.30 -9.02
C SER A 43 21.30 9.21 -9.05
N ARG A 44 20.47 9.03 -10.08
CA ARG A 44 19.05 9.31 -9.98
C ARG A 44 18.41 8.00 -9.57
N THR A 45 18.72 7.53 -8.36
CA THR A 45 17.73 6.74 -7.65
C THR A 45 16.65 7.75 -7.31
N VAL A 46 15.68 7.92 -8.21
CA VAL A 46 14.45 8.62 -7.83
C VAL A 46 13.86 7.72 -6.75
N SER A 47 13.94 8.14 -5.49
CA SER A 47 13.41 7.36 -4.39
C SER A 47 11.89 7.30 -4.55
N ASN A 48 11.34 6.10 -4.70
CA ASN A 48 9.89 5.86 -4.76
C ASN A 48 9.28 5.87 -3.35
N ASP A 49 9.80 6.76 -2.50
CA ASP A 49 9.43 6.87 -1.11
C ASP A 49 8.16 7.71 -0.99
N LEU A 50 7.26 7.24 -0.14
CA LEU A 50 5.94 7.84 0.05
C LEU A 50 5.71 8.12 1.55
N PRO A 51 5.08 9.25 1.88
CA PRO A 51 4.68 9.52 3.26
C PRO A 51 3.46 8.68 3.63
N GLY A 52 3.40 8.22 4.88
CA GLY A 52 2.21 7.63 5.47
C GLY A 52 1.34 8.66 6.20
N TYR A 53 0.06 8.34 6.31
CA TYR A 53 -0.94 9.15 7.02
C TYR A 53 -1.80 8.24 7.90
N ASP A 54 -1.58 8.30 9.20
CA ASP A 54 -2.38 7.59 10.20
C ASP A 54 -3.54 8.47 10.69
N SER A 55 -4.76 7.93 10.73
CA SER A 55 -5.94 8.73 11.10
C SER A 55 -5.96 9.12 12.58
N ASP A 56 -5.40 8.28 13.47
CA ASP A 56 -5.32 8.61 14.89
C ASP A 56 -4.28 9.71 15.12
N LEU A 57 -3.15 9.67 14.39
CA LEU A 57 -2.14 10.74 14.44
C LEU A 57 -2.67 12.08 13.91
N ILE A 58 -3.47 12.07 12.84
CA ILE A 58 -4.13 13.28 12.33
C ILE A 58 -5.07 13.85 13.41
N ALA A 59 -5.86 13.00 14.07
CA ALA A 59 -6.74 13.43 15.16
C ALA A 59 -5.94 14.02 16.34
N GLU A 60 -4.84 13.37 16.74
CA GLU A 60 -3.92 13.87 17.77
C GLU A 60 -3.37 15.26 17.40
N GLN A 61 -2.98 15.47 16.14
CA GLN A 61 -2.46 16.77 15.69
C GLN A 61 -3.55 17.84 15.66
N GLN A 62 -4.79 17.50 15.28
CA GLN A 62 -5.91 18.44 15.34
C GLN A 62 -6.25 18.84 16.78
N ILE A 63 -6.24 17.87 17.70
CA ILE A 63 -6.45 18.13 19.13
C ILE A 63 -5.33 19.03 19.65
N TRP A 64 -4.07 18.70 19.36
CA TRP A 64 -2.91 19.52 19.71
C TRP A 64 -3.07 20.95 19.19
N ALA A 65 -3.41 21.12 17.91
CA ALA A 65 -3.57 22.44 17.30
C ALA A 65 -4.72 23.26 17.92
N ALA A 66 -5.75 22.59 18.46
CA ALA A 66 -6.87 23.24 19.13
C ALA A 66 -6.53 23.72 20.55
N VAL A 67 -5.63 23.03 21.27
CA VAL A 67 -5.36 23.29 22.69
C VAL A 67 -4.05 24.03 22.94
N ASP A 68 -3.04 23.87 22.07
CA ASP A 68 -1.71 24.45 22.26
C ASP A 68 -1.67 25.90 21.73
N PRO A 69 -1.32 26.90 22.56
CA PRO A 69 -1.17 28.28 22.12
C PRO A 69 -0.15 28.45 20.99
N ASN A 70 0.90 27.61 20.93
CA ASN A 70 1.94 27.68 19.90
C ASN A 70 1.46 27.23 18.51
N ALA A 71 0.29 26.59 18.44
CA ALA A 71 -0.29 26.08 17.20
C ALA A 71 -1.40 26.96 16.61
N ARG A 72 -1.76 28.06 17.29
CA ARG A 72 -2.88 28.92 16.89
C ARG A 72 -2.58 29.66 15.58
N ASN A 73 -3.59 29.74 14.71
CA ASN A 73 -3.55 30.46 13.44
C ASN A 73 -2.46 29.98 12.47
N GLU A 74 -2.01 28.73 12.62
CA GLU A 74 -0.96 28.15 11.79
C GLU A 74 -1.49 26.99 10.95
N ALA A 75 -1.03 26.91 9.70
CA ALA A 75 -1.21 25.73 8.87
C ALA A 75 -0.04 24.76 9.10
N PHE A 76 -0.35 23.52 9.47
CA PHE A 76 0.64 22.45 9.66
C PHE A 76 0.39 21.28 8.71
N ASN A 77 1.48 20.71 8.21
CA ASN A 77 1.43 19.41 7.57
C ASN A 77 1.22 18.32 8.64
N CYS A 78 0.66 17.18 8.22
CA CYS A 78 0.53 15.98 9.03
C CYS A 78 0.97 14.76 8.22
N THR A 79 2.09 14.16 8.57
CA THR A 79 2.51 12.84 8.10
C THR A 79 3.00 12.01 9.26
N ASN A 80 3.14 10.70 9.04
CA ASN A 80 3.63 9.75 10.03
C ASN A 80 5.07 10.04 10.52
N GLY A 81 5.84 10.85 9.79
CA GLY A 81 7.22 11.19 10.12
C GLY A 81 8.26 10.20 9.60
N ASP A 82 7.82 9.12 8.94
CA ASP A 82 8.65 8.15 8.19
C ASP A 82 8.20 8.06 6.72
N VAL A 83 8.90 7.22 5.95
CA VAL A 83 8.58 6.94 4.55
C VAL A 83 8.51 5.43 4.31
N PHE A 84 7.70 5.03 3.33
CA PHE A 84 7.62 3.63 2.90
C PHE A 84 7.65 3.51 1.37
N GLN A 85 7.83 2.29 0.88
CA GLN A 85 7.73 1.96 -0.55
C GLN A 85 6.57 0.99 -0.78
N TRP A 86 5.82 1.16 -1.87
CA TRP A 86 4.69 0.29 -2.21
C TRP A 86 5.04 -1.21 -2.21
N LYS A 87 6.26 -1.56 -2.63
CA LYS A 87 6.74 -2.95 -2.64
C LYS A 87 6.71 -3.59 -1.25
N HIS A 88 6.99 -2.81 -0.19
CA HIS A 88 6.95 -3.30 1.18
C HIS A 88 5.51 -3.49 1.66
N LEU A 89 4.62 -2.53 1.40
CA LEU A 89 3.20 -2.67 1.78
C LEU A 89 2.50 -3.82 1.06
N ARG A 90 2.87 -4.13 -0.18
CA ARG A 90 2.33 -5.28 -0.91
C ARG A 90 2.65 -6.61 -0.21
N LYS A 91 3.88 -6.77 0.27
CA LYS A 91 4.29 -7.93 1.06
C LYS A 91 3.48 -8.03 2.36
N VAL A 92 3.37 -6.92 3.10
CA VAL A 92 2.57 -6.87 4.34
C VAL A 92 1.13 -7.24 4.07
N LEU A 93 0.53 -6.70 3.01
CA LEU A 93 -0.85 -7.01 2.64
C LEU A 93 -1.03 -8.51 2.31
N ALA A 94 -0.09 -9.09 1.56
CA ALA A 94 -0.12 -10.51 1.23
C ALA A 94 -0.03 -11.38 2.48
N GLU A 95 0.82 -11.02 3.45
CA GLU A 95 0.94 -11.70 4.73
C GLU A 95 -0.35 -11.58 5.56
N GLN A 96 -0.98 -10.39 5.62
CA GLN A 96 -2.21 -10.18 6.38
C GLN A 96 -3.43 -10.93 5.81
N PHE A 97 -3.41 -11.30 4.53
CA PHE A 97 -4.50 -12.03 3.84
C PHE A 97 -4.07 -13.42 3.37
N GLU A 98 -2.93 -13.94 3.81
CA GLU A 98 -2.42 -15.29 3.50
C GLU A 98 -2.30 -15.59 1.99
N ILE A 99 -1.88 -14.59 1.22
CA ILE A 99 -1.67 -14.66 -0.22
C ILE A 99 -0.23 -15.11 -0.52
N GLU A 100 -0.07 -16.31 -1.07
CA GLU A 100 1.26 -16.91 -1.34
C GLU A 100 1.94 -16.33 -2.59
N ASN A 101 1.17 -16.00 -3.63
CA ASN A 101 1.69 -15.53 -4.92
C ASN A 101 1.38 -14.04 -5.15
N TYR A 102 2.04 -13.14 -4.43
CA TYR A 102 1.87 -11.69 -4.58
C TYR A 102 2.93 -11.02 -5.48
N GLY A 103 3.81 -11.82 -6.09
CA GLY A 103 4.92 -11.35 -6.91
C GLY A 103 4.47 -10.89 -8.29
N LEU A 104 4.35 -9.58 -8.49
CA LEU A 104 4.72 -9.03 -9.80
C LEU A 104 6.24 -9.12 -9.87
N GLU A 105 6.79 -9.89 -10.81
CA GLU A 105 8.23 -10.01 -11.02
C GLU A 105 8.90 -8.63 -11.01
N ASP A 106 9.88 -8.45 -10.11
CA ASP A 106 10.73 -7.27 -10.08
C ASP A 106 11.30 -7.01 -11.49
N GLY A 107 10.88 -5.91 -12.12
CA GLY A 107 11.42 -5.45 -13.41
C GLY A 107 10.49 -5.62 -14.62
N LYS A 108 9.36 -6.34 -14.51
CA LYS A 108 8.26 -6.13 -15.46
C LYS A 108 7.30 -5.16 -14.79
N CYS A 109 7.44 -3.89 -15.13
CA CYS A 109 6.39 -2.90 -14.93
C CYS A 109 5.17 -3.44 -15.68
N SER A 110 4.37 -4.25 -15.01
CA SER A 110 3.14 -4.83 -15.54
C SER A 110 2.30 -3.64 -15.93
N GLU A 111 2.22 -3.39 -17.23
CA GLU A 111 1.22 -2.62 -17.94
C GLU A 111 0.20 -1.98 -16.99
N ARG A 112 0.34 -0.67 -16.73
CA ARG A 112 -0.43 0.12 -15.73
C ARG A 112 -1.81 -0.48 -15.43
N VAL A 113 -1.84 -1.40 -14.48
CA VAL A 113 -3.05 -2.15 -14.18
C VAL A 113 -3.97 -1.21 -13.41
N ARG A 114 -5.13 -0.89 -14.00
CA ARG A 114 -6.16 -0.09 -13.33
C ARG A 114 -7.04 -1.00 -12.48
N LEU A 115 -7.00 -0.79 -11.18
CA LEU A 115 -7.81 -1.52 -10.20
C LEU A 115 -9.30 -1.29 -10.44
N GLU A 116 -9.69 -0.10 -10.90
CA GLU A 116 -11.07 0.20 -11.26
C GLU A 116 -11.59 -0.74 -12.35
N GLU A 117 -10.77 -1.02 -13.37
CA GLU A 117 -11.15 -1.93 -14.45
C GLU A 117 -11.17 -3.40 -14.01
N ILE A 118 -10.22 -3.82 -13.14
CA ILE A 118 -10.20 -5.18 -12.58
C ILE A 118 -11.44 -5.45 -11.71
N MET A 119 -11.83 -4.46 -10.91
CA MET A 119 -12.88 -4.62 -9.90
C MET A 119 -14.27 -4.37 -10.44
N LYS A 120 -14.39 -3.90 -11.68
CA LYS A 120 -15.66 -3.76 -12.39
C LYS A 120 -16.36 -5.12 -12.52
N GLY A 121 -17.63 -5.20 -12.11
CA GLY A 121 -18.40 -6.44 -12.19
C GLY A 121 -18.10 -7.46 -11.08
N LYS A 122 -17.34 -7.09 -10.04
CA LYS A 122 -17.01 -7.94 -8.89
C LYS A 122 -17.98 -7.75 -7.71
N GLU A 123 -19.10 -7.07 -7.90
CA GLU A 123 -20.08 -6.79 -6.86
C GLU A 123 -20.69 -8.07 -6.29
N SER A 124 -21.10 -9.01 -7.15
CA SER A 124 -21.61 -10.32 -6.74
C SER A 124 -20.56 -11.16 -6.02
N VAL A 125 -19.29 -11.02 -6.41
CA VAL A 125 -18.17 -11.69 -5.76
C VAL A 125 -18.02 -11.19 -4.32
N TRP A 126 -18.14 -9.88 -4.10
CA TRP A 126 -18.10 -9.25 -2.78
C TRP A 126 -19.30 -9.64 -1.91
N GLU A 127 -20.51 -9.65 -2.47
CA GLU A 127 -21.72 -10.09 -1.74
C GLU A 127 -21.58 -11.51 -1.18
N GLU A 128 -21.00 -12.42 -1.95
CA GLU A 128 -20.72 -13.77 -1.50
C GLU A 128 -19.65 -13.80 -0.40
N ILE A 129 -18.58 -13.00 -0.50
CA ILE A 129 -17.56 -12.87 0.57
C ILE A 129 -18.20 -12.37 1.86
N VAL A 130 -19.07 -11.36 1.76
CA VAL A 130 -19.81 -10.81 2.91
C VAL A 130 -20.68 -11.88 3.56
N ARG A 131 -21.42 -12.66 2.76
CA ARG A 131 -22.29 -13.73 3.24
C ARG A 131 -21.50 -14.86 3.92
N GLU A 132 -20.41 -15.32 3.31
CA GLU A 132 -19.64 -16.47 3.78
C GLU A 132 -18.83 -16.17 5.04
N ASN A 133 -18.25 -14.97 5.11
CA ASN A 133 -17.44 -14.55 6.24
C ASN A 133 -18.25 -13.80 7.32
N GLN A 134 -19.59 -13.71 7.16
CA GLN A 134 -20.50 -13.04 8.09
C GLN A 134 -20.05 -11.59 8.38
N LEU A 135 -19.69 -10.88 7.32
CA LEU A 135 -19.23 -9.49 7.38
C LEU A 135 -20.42 -8.54 7.52
N GLN A 136 -20.13 -7.28 7.80
CA GLN A 136 -21.11 -6.20 7.73
C GLN A 136 -21.71 -6.12 6.32
N PRO A 137 -23.04 -5.94 6.18
CA PRO A 137 -23.72 -5.91 4.89
C PRO A 137 -23.36 -4.63 4.13
N THR A 138 -22.29 -4.69 3.36
CA THR A 138 -21.71 -3.56 2.63
C THR A 138 -21.67 -3.83 1.14
N LYS A 139 -21.89 -2.80 0.32
CA LYS A 139 -21.67 -2.89 -1.13
C LYS A 139 -20.21 -2.62 -1.48
N LEU A 140 -19.72 -3.22 -2.56
CA LEU A 140 -18.32 -3.10 -2.97
C LEU A 140 -17.88 -1.63 -3.17
N ASN A 141 -18.77 -0.80 -3.71
CA ASN A 141 -18.53 0.62 -3.96
C ASN A 141 -18.66 1.52 -2.71
N GLU A 142 -19.20 1.00 -1.60
CA GLU A 142 -19.27 1.71 -0.31
C GLU A 142 -17.97 1.55 0.48
N VAL A 143 -17.30 0.40 0.32
CA VAL A 143 -16.05 0.07 1.04
C VAL A 143 -14.79 0.27 0.19
N ALA A 144 -14.93 0.47 -1.13
CA ALA A 144 -13.81 0.65 -2.04
C ALA A 144 -14.01 1.83 -3.00
N VAL A 145 -13.02 2.72 -3.06
CA VAL A 145 -12.92 3.77 -4.07
C VAL A 145 -11.73 3.45 -4.98
N TRP A 146 -11.98 2.71 -6.07
CA TRP A 146 -10.92 2.17 -6.92
C TRP A 146 -10.17 3.23 -7.72
N SER A 147 -10.87 4.23 -8.27
CA SER A 147 -10.28 5.37 -8.97
C SER A 147 -9.32 6.17 -8.08
N TYR A 148 -9.62 6.29 -6.79
CA TYR A 148 -8.72 6.89 -5.81
C TYR A 148 -7.47 6.04 -5.59
N ALA A 149 -7.62 4.72 -5.46
CA ALA A 149 -6.48 3.81 -5.34
C ALA A 149 -5.57 3.86 -6.58
N ASP A 150 -6.14 3.88 -7.78
CA ASP A 150 -5.40 4.03 -9.04
C ASP A 150 -4.65 5.36 -9.11
N THR A 151 -5.31 6.45 -8.69
CA THR A 151 -4.68 7.77 -8.61
C THR A 151 -3.48 7.73 -7.68
N VAL A 152 -3.66 7.27 -6.44
CA VAL A 152 -2.61 7.22 -5.40
C VAL A 152 -1.44 6.32 -5.80
N MET A 153 -1.69 5.19 -6.47
CA MET A 153 -0.62 4.30 -6.95
C MET A 153 0.14 4.87 -8.15
N ASN A 154 -0.50 5.74 -8.92
CA ASN A 154 0.09 6.39 -10.09
C ASN A 154 0.67 7.77 -9.78
N ILE A 155 0.56 8.26 -8.53
CA ILE A 155 1.33 9.42 -8.07
C ILE A 155 2.81 9.02 -8.17
N GLY A 156 3.50 9.67 -9.11
CA GLY A 156 4.93 9.48 -9.32
C GLY A 156 5.73 9.85 -8.07
N ALA A 157 6.96 9.33 -8.00
CA ALA A 157 7.89 9.67 -6.94
C ALA A 157 8.09 11.19 -6.80
N GLY A 158 8.14 11.69 -5.56
CA GLY A 158 8.50 13.10 -5.28
C GLY A 158 7.52 13.88 -4.39
N TYR A 159 6.42 13.29 -3.90
CA TYR A 159 5.50 13.97 -2.97
C TYR A 159 5.84 13.66 -1.52
N LEU A 160 6.98 14.17 -1.04
CA LEU A 160 7.33 14.14 0.39
C LEU A 160 6.90 15.44 1.05
N VAL A 161 6.41 15.33 2.28
CA VAL A 161 5.88 16.45 3.04
C VAL A 161 6.67 16.59 4.34
N SER A 162 7.10 17.80 4.67
CA SER A 162 7.91 18.08 5.86
C SER A 162 7.04 18.24 7.11
N MET A 163 7.46 17.58 8.20
CA MET A 163 6.89 17.73 9.56
C MET A 163 7.68 18.71 10.44
N ASN A 164 8.72 19.38 9.92
CA ASN A 164 9.60 20.21 10.75
C ASN A 164 8.84 21.32 11.47
N LYS A 165 7.96 22.04 10.77
CA LYS A 165 7.15 23.10 11.38
C LYS A 165 6.32 22.59 12.57
N SER A 166 5.67 21.44 12.44
CA SER A 166 4.89 20.84 13.52
C SER A 166 5.79 20.51 14.72
N LYS A 167 6.97 19.92 14.48
CA LYS A 167 7.95 19.58 15.53
C LYS A 167 8.53 20.81 16.23
N GLU A 168 8.86 21.84 15.46
CA GLU A 168 9.37 23.13 15.96
C GLU A 168 8.34 23.84 16.84
N HIS A 169 7.05 23.62 16.59
CA HIS A 169 5.94 24.13 17.40
C HIS A 169 5.53 23.20 18.55
N GLY A 170 6.20 22.05 18.72
CA GLY A 170 6.00 21.14 19.86
C GLY A 170 5.21 19.87 19.56
N PHE A 171 4.71 19.66 18.34
CA PHE A 171 4.07 18.40 17.96
C PHE A 171 5.10 17.34 17.57
N LEU A 172 5.37 16.42 18.50
CA LEU A 172 6.32 15.32 18.34
C LEU A 172 5.65 13.97 18.04
N GLY A 173 4.36 13.97 17.73
CA GLY A 173 3.62 12.77 17.34
C GLY A 173 4.20 12.16 16.06
N PHE A 174 4.37 10.84 16.07
CA PHE A 174 4.78 10.07 14.90
C PHE A 174 4.13 8.69 14.93
N ARG A 175 4.15 8.00 13.78
CA ARG A 175 3.73 6.60 13.66
C ARG A 175 4.69 5.87 12.74
N ASN A 176 4.97 4.60 13.03
CA ASN A 176 5.59 3.73 12.04
C ASN A 176 4.54 3.37 10.98
N SER A 177 4.77 3.73 9.72
CA SER A 177 3.80 3.55 8.64
C SER A 177 3.43 2.08 8.39
N ILE A 178 4.38 1.15 8.53
CA ILE A 178 4.11 -0.29 8.35
C ILE A 178 3.24 -0.81 9.50
N SER A 179 3.59 -0.50 10.75
CA SER A 179 2.81 -0.91 11.92
C SER A 179 1.41 -0.28 11.93
N SER A 180 1.30 0.99 11.52
CA SER A 180 0.03 1.69 11.34
C SER A 180 -0.83 0.95 10.30
N PHE A 181 -0.27 0.60 9.14
CA PHE A 181 -0.99 -0.14 8.11
C PHE A 181 -1.53 -1.48 8.60
N VAL A 182 -0.72 -2.27 9.32
CA VAL A 182 -1.15 -3.53 9.96
C VAL A 182 -2.28 -3.26 10.97
N THR A 183 -2.15 -2.22 11.79
CA THR A 183 -3.16 -1.83 12.78
C THR A 183 -4.50 -1.50 12.12
N TRP A 184 -4.49 -0.74 11.02
CA TRP A 184 -5.71 -0.40 10.28
C TRP A 184 -6.34 -1.60 9.59
N ILE A 185 -5.54 -2.53 9.03
CA ILE A 185 -6.07 -3.81 8.54
C ILE A 185 -6.73 -4.59 9.68
N GLY A 186 -6.06 -4.71 10.83
CA GLY A 186 -6.60 -5.37 12.01
C GLY A 186 -7.91 -4.76 12.51
N ARG A 187 -8.04 -3.42 12.47
CA ARG A 187 -9.29 -2.72 12.79
C ARG A 187 -10.41 -3.06 11.80
N LEU A 188 -10.13 -3.12 10.49
CA LEU A 188 -11.14 -3.51 9.50
C LEU A 188 -11.64 -4.94 9.71
N LYS A 189 -10.72 -5.86 10.06
CA LYS A 189 -11.07 -7.24 10.41
C LYS A 189 -11.90 -7.31 11.69
N SER A 190 -11.51 -6.60 12.74
CA SER A 190 -12.25 -6.61 14.02
C SER A 190 -13.66 -6.04 13.90
N HIS A 191 -13.87 -5.09 12.99
CA HIS A 191 -15.19 -4.53 12.67
C HIS A 191 -15.96 -5.34 11.63
N LYS A 192 -15.42 -6.50 11.20
CA LYS A 192 -16.01 -7.39 10.19
C LYS A 192 -16.34 -6.66 8.88
N ILE A 193 -15.48 -5.73 8.46
CA ILE A 193 -15.58 -5.08 7.13
C ILE A 193 -14.90 -5.94 6.07
N VAL A 194 -13.82 -6.63 6.45
CA VAL A 194 -13.08 -7.59 5.64
C VAL A 194 -12.84 -8.86 6.48
N PRO A 195 -12.60 -10.03 5.84
CA PRO A 195 -12.27 -11.27 6.54
C PRO A 195 -10.97 -11.17 7.36
#